data_AF-A0A0Q5TPS2-F1
#
_entry.id   AF-A0A0Q5TPS2-F1
#
_cell.length_a   1.000
_cell.length_b   1.000
_cell.length_c   1.000
_cell.angle_alpha   90.00
_cell.angle_beta   90.00
_cell.angle_gamma   90.00
#
_symmetry.space_group_name_H-M   'P 1'
#
loop_
_entity.id
_entity.type
_entity.pdbx_description
1 polymer ?
#
loop_
_entity_poly.entity_id
_entity_poly.type
_entity_poly.pdbx_seq_one_letter_code
_entity_poly.pdbx_strand_id
1 'polypeptide(L)'
;MIVSSYLLLSINSGWGYIGVLLAPDFPLAMLSTFVIAMFLAFYIHVANEFLETRYPYRKYIYKRLISQILIGMAAPIGFELGLASIYFFIKNGGNLVSNHFFAIDFILVVTFIVLLNGFYVYALDVYKFKTKISFEHENEIAPVLEELGQLRKIHRVKMIKDVPVQLTETDLEQFGIEKGQIACLCKIDGVITIQYFDKTTATTKKSIKMNGKLVSATDYFQINAFCILHRALIFQAVPIPSRRIRLIIRHPFNHLVHERQRIVSQAKSGDFKIWF
;
A
#
# COMPACT_ATOMS: atom_id res chain seq x y z
N MET A 1 -17.92 20.02 14.72
CA MET A 1 -19.13 20.83 14.53
C MET A 1 -19.90 21.06 15.82
N ILE A 2 -20.35 20.00 16.51
CA ILE A 2 -21.12 20.12 17.77
C ILE A 2 -20.37 20.94 18.83
N VAL A 3 -19.09 20.67 19.04
CA VAL A 3 -18.24 21.46 19.96
C VAL A 3 -18.13 22.92 19.52
N SER A 4 -18.05 23.18 18.21
CA SER A 4 -17.89 24.52 17.65
C SER A 4 -19.17 25.35 17.72
N SER A 5 -20.34 24.74 17.48
CA SER A 5 -21.64 25.40 17.64
C SER A 5 -21.88 25.76 19.11
N TYR A 6 -21.51 24.87 20.04
CA TYR A 6 -21.61 25.17 21.47
C TYR A 6 -20.58 26.15 21.98
N LEU A 7 -19.37 26.18 21.40
CA LEU A 7 -18.38 27.22 21.66
C LEU A 7 -18.95 28.60 21.28
N LEU A 8 -19.53 28.73 20.08
CA LEU A 8 -20.20 29.96 19.62
C LEU A 8 -21.35 30.37 20.55
N LEU A 9 -22.17 29.42 20.97
CA LEU A 9 -23.29 29.65 21.89
C LEU A 9 -22.80 30.13 23.25
N SER A 10 -21.70 29.56 23.75
CA SER A 10 -21.10 29.96 25.04
C SER A 10 -20.47 31.34 24.99
N ILE A 11 -19.91 31.74 23.85
CA ILE A 11 -19.36 33.09 23.63
C ILE A 11 -20.49 34.13 23.60
N ASN A 12 -21.61 33.80 22.95
CA ASN A 12 -22.73 34.73 22.79
C ASN A 12 -23.66 34.82 24.02
N SER A 13 -23.75 33.78 24.86
CA SER A 13 -24.70 33.76 25.97
C SER A 13 -24.23 34.54 27.21
N GLY A 14 -22.92 34.75 27.37
CA GLY A 14 -22.34 35.40 28.57
C GLY A 14 -22.26 34.51 29.82
N TRP A 15 -22.79 33.29 29.79
CA TRP A 15 -22.78 32.33 30.91
C TRP A 15 -21.46 31.54 31.02
N GLY A 16 -20.57 31.71 30.04
CA GLY A 16 -19.36 30.90 29.89
C GLY A 16 -19.66 29.45 29.50
N TYR A 17 -18.63 28.73 29.06
CA TYR A 17 -18.76 27.35 28.58
C TYR A 17 -19.34 26.39 29.63
N ILE A 18 -18.86 26.49 30.87
CA ILE A 18 -19.29 25.61 31.98
C ILE A 18 -20.74 25.88 32.37
N GLY A 19 -21.18 27.15 32.38
CA GLY A 19 -22.55 27.52 32.72
C GLY A 19 -23.57 26.93 31.75
N VAL A 20 -23.24 26.92 30.45
CA VAL A 20 -24.09 26.30 29.42
C VAL A 20 -24.12 24.78 29.56
N LEU A 21 -22.99 24.14 29.88
CA LEU A 21 -22.90 22.68 30.00
C LEU A 21 -23.63 22.12 31.23
N LEU A 22 -23.75 22.93 32.29
CA LEU A 22 -24.48 22.59 33.52
C LEU A 22 -25.97 22.93 33.48
N ALA A 23 -26.46 23.58 32.42
CA ALA A 23 -27.88 23.87 32.29
C ALA A 23 -28.69 22.56 32.23
N PRO A 24 -29.79 22.40 32.97
CA PRO A 24 -30.50 21.13 33.11
C PRO A 24 -31.02 20.57 31.77
N ASP A 25 -31.38 21.46 30.84
CA ASP A 25 -31.88 21.08 29.51
C ASP A 25 -30.77 20.75 28.49
N PHE A 26 -29.52 21.09 28.81
CA PHE A 26 -28.40 21.01 27.87
C PHE A 26 -28.09 19.58 27.41
N PRO A 27 -27.93 18.58 28.30
CA PRO A 27 -27.60 17.22 27.87
C PRO A 27 -28.66 16.63 26.92
N LEU A 28 -29.94 16.92 27.16
CA LEU A 28 -31.04 16.44 26.33
C LEU A 28 -31.04 17.11 24.95
N ALA A 29 -30.82 18.43 24.89
CA ALA A 29 -30.68 19.17 23.63
C ALA A 29 -29.46 18.71 22.82
N MET A 30 -28.33 18.47 23.49
CA MET A 30 -27.10 17.97 22.87
C MET A 30 -27.28 16.56 22.30
N LEU A 31 -27.90 15.65 23.05
CA LEU A 31 -28.19 14.31 22.57
C LEU A 31 -29.13 14.35 21.35
N SER A 32 -30.16 15.21 21.39
CA SER A 32 -31.12 15.35 20.29
C SER A 32 -30.46 15.88 19.01
N THR A 33 -29.63 16.92 19.12
CA THR A 33 -28.90 17.47 17.96
C THR A 33 -27.88 16.47 17.40
N PHE A 34 -27.20 15.70 18.26
CA PHE A 34 -26.30 14.63 17.84
C PHE A 34 -27.04 13.55 17.04
N VAL A 35 -28.19 13.09 17.54
CA VAL A 35 -29.02 12.09 16.85
C VAL A 35 -29.50 12.61 15.50
N ILE A 36 -30.02 13.85 15.43
CA ILE A 36 -30.45 14.47 14.18
C ILE A 36 -29.28 14.59 13.20
N ALA A 37 -28.11 15.05 13.66
CA ALA A 37 -26.92 15.17 12.82
C ALA A 37 -26.46 13.80 12.27
N MET A 38 -26.53 12.74 13.08
CA MET A 38 -26.22 11.38 12.65
C MET A 38 -27.22 10.88 11.59
N PHE A 39 -28.51 11.11 11.78
CA PHE A 39 -29.54 10.77 10.79
C PHE A 39 -29.34 11.55 9.48
N LEU A 40 -29.04 12.84 9.55
CA LEU A 40 -28.75 13.66 8.37
C LEU A 40 -27.51 13.17 7.63
N ALA A 41 -26.43 12.85 8.36
CA ALA A 41 -25.22 12.31 7.76
C ALA A 41 -25.47 10.95 7.09
N PHE A 42 -26.21 10.06 7.76
CA PHE A 42 -26.60 8.76 7.21
C PHE A 42 -27.49 8.93 5.97
N TYR A 43 -28.47 9.83 6.02
CA TYR A 43 -29.32 10.14 4.87
C TYR A 43 -28.50 10.65 3.68
N ILE A 44 -27.60 11.62 3.90
CA ILE A 44 -26.76 12.19 2.84
C ILE A 44 -25.87 11.10 2.22
N HIS A 45 -25.33 10.20 3.04
CA HIS A 45 -24.56 9.06 2.56
C HIS A 45 -25.40 8.15 1.64
N VAL A 46 -26.56 7.67 2.13
CA VAL A 46 -27.45 6.78 1.37
C VAL A 46 -27.96 7.46 0.09
N ALA A 47 -28.34 8.73 0.19
CA ALA A 47 -28.79 9.52 -0.96
C ALA A 47 -27.71 9.62 -2.02
N ASN A 48 -26.45 9.87 -1.63
CA ASN A 48 -25.37 9.96 -2.59
C ASN A 48 -25.02 8.60 -3.23
N GLU A 49 -25.09 7.49 -2.50
CA GLU A 49 -24.93 6.14 -3.07
C GLU A 49 -26.05 5.80 -4.05
N PHE A 50 -27.29 6.10 -3.68
CA PHE A 50 -28.45 5.93 -4.55
C PHE A 50 -28.30 6.77 -5.83
N LEU A 51 -27.90 8.03 -5.70
CA LEU A 51 -27.66 8.87 -6.86
C LEU A 51 -26.49 8.36 -7.70
N GLU A 52 -25.48 7.72 -7.12
CA GLU A 52 -24.32 7.21 -7.85
C GLU A 52 -24.66 5.99 -8.70
N THR A 53 -25.50 5.11 -8.16
CA THR A 53 -26.01 3.96 -8.91
C THR A 53 -26.96 4.38 -10.02
N ARG A 54 -27.80 5.40 -9.79
CA ARG A 54 -28.81 5.85 -10.78
C ARG A 54 -28.27 6.84 -11.81
N TYR A 55 -27.43 7.78 -11.39
CA TYR A 55 -26.88 8.87 -12.20
C TYR A 55 -25.37 9.04 -11.94
N PRO A 56 -24.52 8.17 -12.52
CA PRO A 56 -23.07 8.30 -12.40
C PRO A 56 -22.56 9.64 -12.93
N TYR A 57 -21.69 10.32 -12.18
CA TYR A 57 -21.17 11.67 -12.51
C TYR A 57 -20.62 11.79 -13.92
N ARG A 58 -19.88 10.78 -14.40
CA ARG A 58 -19.22 10.80 -15.71
C ARG A 58 -20.18 10.74 -16.90
N LYS A 59 -21.39 10.20 -16.70
CA LYS A 59 -22.35 9.98 -17.78
C LYS A 59 -23.48 10.99 -17.79
N TYR A 60 -23.91 11.46 -16.62
CA TYR A 60 -25.12 12.29 -16.48
C TYR A 60 -24.93 13.47 -15.52
N ILE A 61 -23.88 14.27 -15.73
CA ILE A 61 -23.49 15.36 -14.81
C ILE A 61 -24.65 16.31 -14.46
N TYR A 62 -25.43 16.76 -15.45
CA TYR A 62 -26.55 17.68 -15.23
C TYR A 62 -27.69 17.05 -14.43
N LYS A 63 -28.10 15.83 -14.78
CA LYS A 63 -29.17 15.11 -14.05
C LYS A 63 -28.74 14.79 -12.62
N ARG A 64 -27.47 14.46 -12.44
CA ARG A 64 -26.88 14.23 -11.12
C ARG A 64 -26.90 15.50 -10.29
N LEU A 65 -26.44 16.64 -10.84
CA LEU A 65 -26.41 17.90 -10.12
C LEU A 65 -27.82 18.35 -9.68
N ILE A 66 -28.81 18.27 -10.56
CA ILE A 66 -30.21 18.58 -10.22
C ILE A 66 -30.71 17.64 -9.12
N SER A 67 -30.48 16.33 -9.27
CA SER A 67 -30.95 15.35 -8.28
C SER A 67 -30.20 15.47 -6.95
N GLN A 68 -28.95 15.92 -6.97
CA GLN A 68 -28.16 16.22 -5.78
C GLN A 68 -28.70 17.43 -5.03
N ILE A 69 -29.09 18.48 -5.75
CA ILE A 69 -29.73 19.66 -5.16
C ILE A 69 -31.08 19.26 -4.55
N LEU A 70 -31.90 18.50 -5.27
CA LEU A 70 -33.24 18.12 -4.80
C LEU A 70 -33.19 17.11 -3.64
N ILE A 71 -32.48 16.00 -3.81
CA ILE A 71 -32.47 14.87 -2.86
C ILE A 71 -31.36 15.06 -1.82
N GLY A 72 -30.17 15.48 -2.23
CA GLY A 72 -29.02 15.62 -1.32
C GLY A 72 -29.05 16.88 -0.45
N MET A 73 -29.75 17.95 -0.87
CA MET A 73 -29.79 19.22 -0.14
C MET A 73 -31.21 19.65 0.25
N ALA A 74 -32.13 19.79 -0.70
CA ALA A 74 -33.46 20.34 -0.42
C ALA A 74 -34.30 19.43 0.48
N ALA A 75 -34.27 18.11 0.26
CA ALA A 75 -34.98 17.15 1.10
C ALA A 75 -34.51 17.15 2.58
N PRO A 76 -33.21 17.06 2.91
CA PRO A 76 -32.78 17.10 4.31
C PRO A 76 -33.01 18.47 4.97
N ILE A 77 -32.88 19.58 4.22
CA ILE A 77 -33.25 20.92 4.72
C ILE A 77 -34.75 20.97 5.05
N GLY A 78 -35.61 20.49 4.15
CA GLY A 78 -37.05 20.45 4.38
C GLY A 78 -37.43 19.56 5.57
N PHE A 79 -36.74 18.44 5.76
CA PHE A 79 -36.92 17.57 6.91
C PHE A 79 -36.56 18.27 8.23
N GLU A 80 -35.43 18.98 8.27
CA GLU A 80 -34.99 19.72 9.45
C GLU A 80 -35.93 20.90 9.78
N LEU A 81 -36.38 21.65 8.76
CA LEU A 81 -37.43 22.67 8.91
C LEU A 81 -38.73 22.09 9.49
N GLY A 82 -39.12 20.89 9.03
CA GLY A 82 -40.29 20.19 9.55
C GLY A 82 -40.16 19.83 11.03
N LEU A 83 -39.01 19.27 11.42
CA LEU A 83 -38.72 18.96 12.83
C LEU A 83 -38.71 20.21 13.71
N ALA A 84 -38.05 21.28 13.26
CA ALA A 84 -38.02 22.56 13.98
C ALA A 84 -39.44 23.13 14.14
N SER A 85 -40.26 23.08 13.09
CA SER A 85 -41.65 23.56 13.12
C SER A 85 -42.49 22.79 14.15
N ILE A 86 -42.37 21.47 14.21
CA ILE A 86 -43.06 20.63 15.21
C ILE A 86 -42.59 20.98 16.62
N TYR A 87 -41.28 21.17 16.82
CA TYR A 87 -40.70 21.53 18.11
C TYR A 87 -41.27 22.86 18.64
N PHE A 88 -41.29 23.91 17.81
CA PHE A 88 -41.83 25.22 18.20
C PHE A 88 -43.33 25.21 18.42
N PHE A 89 -44.07 24.42 17.64
CA PHE A 89 -45.50 24.23 17.82
C PHE A 89 -45.82 23.64 19.21
N ILE A 90 -45.09 22.60 19.62
CA ILE A 90 -45.27 21.94 20.92
C ILE A 90 -44.86 22.87 22.07
N LYS A 91 -43.76 23.62 21.93
CA LYS A 91 -43.15 24.33 23.06
C LYS A 91 -43.92 25.59 23.48
N ASN A 92 -44.39 26.42 22.54
CA ASN A 92 -44.99 27.73 22.89
C ASN A 92 -45.92 28.33 21.80
N GLY A 93 -46.29 27.59 20.74
CA GLY A 93 -47.14 28.13 19.66
C GLY A 93 -46.56 29.33 18.90
N GLY A 94 -45.26 29.58 19.02
CA GLY A 94 -44.59 30.73 18.42
C GLY A 94 -44.29 30.54 16.94
N ASN A 95 -44.26 31.64 16.18
CA ASN A 95 -43.90 31.64 14.77
C ASN A 95 -42.37 31.42 14.60
N LEU A 96 -41.98 30.37 13.85
CA LEU A 96 -40.59 30.02 13.50
C LEU A 96 -39.76 31.24 13.07
N VAL A 97 -40.34 32.10 12.23
CA VAL A 97 -39.70 33.27 11.61
C VAL A 97 -39.31 34.34 12.63
N SER A 98 -40.00 34.41 13.77
CA SER A 98 -39.74 35.44 14.78
C SER A 98 -38.56 35.11 15.70
N ASN A 99 -38.06 33.87 15.66
CA ASN A 99 -37.02 33.42 16.57
C ASN A 99 -35.62 33.66 15.99
N HIS A 100 -34.90 34.63 16.55
CA HIS A 100 -33.53 34.96 16.13
C HIS A 100 -32.56 33.78 16.25
N PHE A 101 -32.79 32.89 17.23
CA PHE A 101 -31.98 31.69 17.43
C PHE A 101 -32.07 30.74 16.23
N PHE A 102 -33.27 30.60 15.66
CA PHE A 102 -33.50 29.74 14.51
C PHE A 102 -32.75 30.21 13.26
N ALA A 103 -32.63 31.52 13.05
CA ALA A 103 -31.92 32.06 11.89
C ALA A 103 -30.43 31.69 11.87
N ILE A 104 -29.77 31.68 13.03
CA ILE A 104 -28.35 31.35 13.15
C ILE A 104 -28.13 29.84 12.97
N ASP A 105 -28.90 29.02 13.70
CA ASP A 105 -28.77 27.57 13.66
C ASP A 105 -29.11 27.00 12.27
N PHE A 106 -30.12 27.55 11.61
CA PHE A 106 -30.51 27.13 10.27
C PHE A 106 -29.38 27.35 9.25
N ILE A 107 -28.71 28.50 9.28
CA ILE A 107 -27.56 28.77 8.39
C ILE A 107 -26.43 27.77 8.63
N LEU A 108 -26.16 27.42 9.89
CA LEU A 108 -25.15 26.43 10.24
C LEU A 108 -25.51 25.04 9.71
N VAL A 109 -26.77 24.60 9.86
CA VAL A 109 -27.25 23.31 9.36
C VAL A 109 -27.19 23.25 7.83
N VAL A 110 -27.68 24.27 7.14
CA VAL A 110 -27.61 24.35 5.66
C VAL A 110 -26.15 24.29 5.20
N THR A 111 -25.27 25.07 5.83
CA THR A 111 -23.83 25.06 5.51
C THR A 111 -23.23 23.68 5.73
N PHE A 112 -23.59 23.01 6.82
CA PHE A 112 -23.13 21.65 7.11
C PHE A 112 -23.60 20.65 6.05
N ILE A 113 -24.88 20.70 5.65
CA ILE A 113 -25.43 19.83 4.61
C ILE A 113 -24.68 20.03 3.29
N VAL A 114 -24.42 21.28 2.89
CA VAL A 114 -23.69 21.61 1.67
C VAL A 114 -22.25 21.08 1.73
N LEU A 115 -21.54 21.33 2.84
CA LEU A 115 -20.18 20.84 3.03
C LEU A 115 -20.10 19.31 3.03
N LEU A 116 -21.03 18.63 3.70
CA LEU A 116 -21.03 17.17 3.77
C LEU A 116 -21.29 16.55 2.39
N ASN A 117 -22.22 17.12 1.62
CA ASN A 117 -22.45 16.70 0.23
C ASN A 117 -21.21 16.93 -0.64
N GLY A 118 -20.58 18.11 -0.56
CA GLY A 118 -19.36 18.41 -1.31
C GLY A 118 -18.20 17.47 -0.95
N PHE A 119 -18.00 17.21 0.34
CA PHE A 119 -17.01 16.25 0.84
C PHE A 119 -17.27 14.85 0.29
N TYR A 120 -18.53 14.39 0.29
CA TYR A 120 -18.87 13.06 -0.20
C TYR A 120 -18.60 12.90 -1.70
N VAL A 121 -18.95 13.90 -2.51
CA VAL A 121 -18.65 13.91 -3.95
C VAL A 121 -17.14 13.84 -4.20
N TYR A 122 -16.36 14.63 -3.46
CA TYR A 122 -14.90 14.60 -3.54
C TYR A 122 -14.33 13.23 -3.13
N ALA A 123 -14.77 12.69 -1.99
CA ALA A 123 -14.30 11.42 -1.46
C ALA A 123 -14.58 10.25 -2.43
N LEU A 124 -15.77 10.22 -3.05
CA LEU A 124 -16.11 9.23 -4.05
C LEU A 124 -15.21 9.29 -5.28
N ASP A 125 -14.92 10.50 -5.78
CA ASP A 125 -14.06 10.65 -6.96
C ASP A 125 -12.62 10.19 -6.69
N VAL A 126 -12.06 10.58 -5.53
CA VAL A 126 -10.74 10.11 -5.08
C VAL A 126 -10.70 8.60 -4.93
N TYR A 127 -11.72 7.99 -4.33
CA TYR A 127 -11.79 6.54 -4.16
C TYR A 127 -11.81 5.81 -5.52
N LYS A 128 -12.65 6.26 -6.46
CA LYS A 128 -12.75 5.67 -7.80
C LYS A 128 -11.49 5.83 -8.63
N PHE A 129 -10.80 6.97 -8.49
CA PHE A 129 -9.53 7.18 -9.16
C PHE A 129 -8.47 6.18 -8.67
N LYS A 130 -8.38 5.97 -7.35
CA LYS A 130 -7.47 4.99 -6.76
C LYS A 130 -7.78 3.56 -7.20
N THR A 131 -9.04 3.14 -7.15
CA THR A 131 -9.41 1.77 -7.56
C THR A 131 -9.15 1.53 -9.04
N LYS A 132 -9.39 2.53 -9.89
CA LYS A 132 -9.07 2.45 -11.32
C LYS A 132 -7.56 2.26 -11.55
N ILE A 133 -6.71 3.06 -10.90
CA ILE A 133 -5.25 2.93 -11.03
C ILE A 133 -4.77 1.56 -10.53
N SER A 134 -5.27 1.10 -9.38
CA SER A 134 -4.90 -0.22 -8.85
C SER A 134 -5.31 -1.34 -9.82
N PHE A 135 -6.50 -1.24 -10.41
CA PHE A 135 -6.97 -2.20 -11.40
C PHE A 135 -6.14 -2.20 -12.69
N GLU A 136 -5.78 -1.02 -13.23
CA GLU A 136 -4.91 -0.91 -14.41
C GLU A 136 -3.51 -1.46 -14.10
N HIS A 137 -2.95 -1.18 -12.92
CA HIS A 137 -1.66 -1.71 -12.51
C HIS A 137 -1.65 -3.23 -12.40
N GLU A 138 -2.68 -3.82 -11.80
CA GLU A 138 -2.79 -5.27 -11.60
C GLU A 138 -3.02 -6.03 -12.91
N ASN A 139 -3.86 -5.50 -13.82
CA ASN A 139 -4.22 -6.22 -15.04
C ASN A 139 -3.32 -5.94 -16.24
N GLU A 140 -2.75 -4.73 -16.34
CA GLU A 140 -1.95 -4.35 -17.52
C GLU A 140 -0.45 -4.34 -17.21
N ILE A 141 -0.04 -3.80 -16.07
CA ILE A 141 1.39 -3.57 -15.78
C ILE A 141 2.04 -4.79 -15.14
N ALA A 142 1.40 -5.41 -14.15
CA ALA A 142 1.94 -6.57 -13.45
C ALA A 142 2.31 -7.76 -14.37
N PRO A 143 1.45 -8.21 -15.33
CA PRO A 143 1.83 -9.32 -16.21
C PRO A 143 2.98 -8.96 -17.14
N VAL A 144 3.03 -7.73 -17.66
CA VAL A 144 4.12 -7.26 -18.51
C VAL A 144 5.44 -7.22 -17.73
N LEU A 145 5.42 -6.76 -16.47
CA LEU A 145 6.59 -6.79 -15.60
C LEU A 145 7.06 -8.21 -15.30
N GLU A 146 6.12 -9.15 -15.11
CA GLU A 146 6.44 -10.56 -14.93
C GLU A 146 7.09 -11.15 -16.18
N GLU A 147 6.51 -10.93 -17.36
CA GLU A 147 7.07 -11.36 -18.65
C GLU A 147 8.45 -10.76 -18.90
N LEU A 148 8.64 -9.46 -18.65
CA LEU A 148 9.95 -8.81 -18.73
C LEU A 148 10.94 -9.41 -17.73
N GLY A 149 10.49 -9.76 -16.52
CA GLY A 149 11.28 -10.47 -15.53
C GLY A 149 11.75 -11.85 -16.05
N GLN A 150 10.86 -12.60 -16.70
CA GLN A 150 11.17 -13.88 -17.32
C GLN A 150 12.13 -13.73 -18.50
N LEU A 151 11.90 -12.76 -19.38
CA LEU A 151 12.79 -12.46 -20.51
C LEU A 151 14.18 -12.05 -20.02
N ARG A 152 14.26 -11.20 -19.00
CA ARG A 152 15.52 -10.81 -18.37
C ARG A 152 16.23 -12.02 -17.78
N LYS A 153 15.50 -12.94 -17.13
CA LYS A 153 16.05 -14.19 -16.60
C LYS A 153 16.61 -15.06 -17.73
N ILE A 154 15.88 -15.27 -18.82
CA ILE A 154 16.33 -16.05 -19.98
C ILE A 154 17.56 -15.41 -20.63
N HIS A 155 17.52 -14.11 -20.87
CA HIS A 155 18.63 -13.36 -21.45
C HIS A 155 19.88 -13.47 -20.56
N ARG A 156 19.73 -13.31 -19.25
CA ARG A 156 20.83 -13.46 -18.29
C ARG A 156 21.39 -14.88 -18.25
N VAL A 157 20.54 -15.91 -18.30
CA VAL A 157 20.98 -17.31 -18.40
C VAL A 157 21.82 -17.52 -19.66
N LYS A 158 21.36 -16.99 -20.80
CA LYS A 158 22.08 -17.09 -22.07
C LYS A 158 23.44 -16.41 -21.99
N MET A 159 23.48 -15.16 -21.51
CA MET A 159 24.73 -14.41 -21.36
C MET A 159 25.74 -15.12 -20.44
N ILE A 160 25.29 -15.74 -19.35
CA ILE A 160 26.20 -16.44 -18.41
C ILE A 160 26.92 -17.63 -19.07
N LYS A 161 26.32 -18.27 -20.07
CA LYS A 161 26.97 -19.35 -20.83
C LYS A 161 28.13 -18.85 -21.69
N ASP A 162 28.05 -17.59 -22.13
CA ASP A 162 29.04 -16.96 -23.00
C ASP A 162 30.16 -16.25 -22.21
N VAL A 163 30.07 -16.23 -20.87
CA VAL A 163 31.09 -15.60 -20.00
C VAL A 163 32.42 -16.36 -20.11
N PRO A 164 33.55 -15.66 -20.37
CA PRO A 164 34.87 -16.27 -20.53
C PRO A 164 35.32 -17.01 -19.27
N VAL A 165 36.31 -17.90 -19.42
CA VAL A 165 36.89 -18.68 -18.31
C VAL A 165 37.57 -17.80 -17.26
N GLN A 166 38.19 -16.71 -17.71
CA GLN A 166 38.82 -15.70 -16.87
C GLN A 166 37.87 -14.51 -16.77
N LEU A 167 37.41 -14.20 -15.56
CA LEU A 167 36.58 -13.04 -15.29
C LEU A 167 37.46 -11.81 -15.10
N THR A 168 37.44 -10.91 -16.08
CA THR A 168 38.01 -9.56 -15.97
C THR A 168 36.95 -8.56 -15.49
N GLU A 169 37.37 -7.38 -15.06
CA GLU A 169 36.42 -6.34 -14.63
C GLU A 169 35.49 -5.89 -15.77
N THR A 170 36.01 -5.81 -16.99
CA THR A 170 35.23 -5.47 -18.19
C THR A 170 34.16 -6.51 -18.49
N ASP A 171 34.45 -7.79 -18.24
CA ASP A 171 33.45 -8.85 -18.38
C ASP A 171 32.32 -8.64 -17.36
N LEU A 172 32.65 -8.38 -16.09
CA LEU A 172 31.64 -8.18 -15.05
C LEU A 172 30.68 -7.03 -15.39
N GLU A 173 31.20 -5.91 -15.88
CA GLU A 173 30.39 -4.77 -16.32
C GLU A 173 29.50 -5.12 -17.52
N GLN A 174 30.03 -5.84 -18.51
CA GLN A 174 29.26 -6.29 -19.67
C GLN A 174 28.10 -7.22 -19.27
N PHE A 175 28.26 -8.02 -18.22
CA PHE A 175 27.22 -8.91 -17.70
C PHE A 175 26.33 -8.25 -16.64
N GLY A 176 26.50 -6.96 -16.36
CA GLY A 176 25.73 -6.21 -15.37
C GLY A 176 25.94 -6.72 -13.94
N ILE A 177 27.15 -7.20 -13.64
CA ILE A 177 27.56 -7.65 -12.31
C ILE A 177 28.36 -6.52 -11.67
N GLU A 178 27.84 -5.97 -10.57
CA GLU A 178 28.53 -4.90 -9.84
C GLU A 178 29.76 -5.45 -9.12
N LYS A 179 30.85 -4.68 -9.05
CA LYS A 179 32.09 -5.08 -8.37
C LYS A 179 31.87 -5.42 -6.88
N GLY A 180 30.99 -4.67 -6.21
CA GLY A 180 30.58 -4.90 -4.82
C GLY A 180 29.53 -6.00 -4.63
N GLN A 181 29.13 -6.70 -5.70
CA GLN A 181 28.22 -7.83 -5.60
C GLN A 181 28.94 -9.05 -5.02
N ILE A 182 28.21 -9.85 -4.24
CA ILE A 182 28.75 -11.06 -3.63
C ILE A 182 29.05 -12.10 -4.72
N ALA A 183 30.27 -12.58 -4.77
CA ALA A 183 30.68 -13.69 -5.62
C ALA A 183 30.28 -15.03 -4.97
N CYS A 184 30.63 -15.23 -3.70
CA CYS A 184 30.23 -16.42 -2.95
C CYS A 184 30.15 -16.19 -1.44
N LEU A 185 29.37 -17.04 -0.76
CA LEU A 185 29.35 -17.15 0.70
C LEU A 185 29.78 -18.56 1.09
N CYS A 186 30.91 -18.68 1.77
CA CYS A 186 31.52 -19.95 2.14
C CYS A 186 31.70 -20.04 3.65
N LYS A 187 31.33 -21.16 4.26
CA LYS A 187 31.67 -21.48 5.65
C LYS A 187 33.02 -22.20 5.68
N ILE A 188 34.00 -21.58 6.33
CA ILE A 188 35.37 -22.08 6.52
C ILE A 188 35.64 -22.03 8.01
N ASP A 189 36.00 -23.16 8.61
CA ASP A 189 36.34 -23.28 10.04
C ASP A 189 35.32 -22.65 11.00
N GLY A 190 34.03 -22.82 10.69
CA GLY A 190 32.94 -22.29 11.51
C GLY A 190 32.56 -20.83 11.22
N VAL A 191 33.42 -20.07 10.54
CA VAL A 191 33.20 -18.66 10.16
C VAL A 191 32.65 -18.60 8.74
N ILE A 192 31.73 -17.66 8.47
CA ILE A 192 31.21 -17.45 7.12
C ILE A 192 31.97 -16.29 6.49
N THR A 193 32.67 -16.60 5.40
CA THR A 193 33.40 -15.65 4.57
C THR A 193 32.54 -15.29 3.36
N ILE A 194 32.32 -13.99 3.19
CA ILE A 194 31.66 -13.38 2.04
C ILE A 194 32.76 -12.89 1.12
N GLN A 195 32.79 -13.40 -0.11
CA GLN A 195 33.74 -12.97 -1.13
C GLN A 195 32.97 -12.15 -2.16
N TYR A 196 33.52 -11.02 -2.55
CA TYR A 196 32.93 -10.09 -3.53
C TYR A 196 33.63 -10.23 -4.88
N PHE A 197 32.99 -9.75 -5.95
CA PHE A 197 33.54 -9.81 -7.30
C PHE A 197 34.80 -8.94 -7.49
N ASP A 198 34.95 -7.88 -6.69
CA ASP A 198 36.18 -7.07 -6.57
C ASP A 198 37.32 -7.76 -5.80
N LYS A 199 37.15 -9.03 -5.40
CA LYS A 199 38.09 -9.84 -4.61
C LYS A 199 38.24 -9.39 -3.16
N THR A 200 37.46 -8.40 -2.70
CA THR A 200 37.40 -8.09 -1.27
C THR A 200 36.70 -9.21 -0.52
N THR A 201 36.98 -9.32 0.78
CA THR A 201 36.39 -10.33 1.64
C THR A 201 35.86 -9.71 2.92
N ALA A 202 34.73 -10.22 3.40
CA ALA A 202 34.16 -9.87 4.70
C ALA A 202 33.83 -11.16 5.46
N THR A 203 33.71 -11.07 6.79
CA THR A 203 33.27 -12.19 7.62
C THR A 203 32.00 -11.87 8.36
N THR A 204 31.18 -12.88 8.62
CA THR A 204 29.94 -12.73 9.40
C THR A 204 29.71 -13.91 10.33
N LYS A 205 29.10 -13.62 11.47
CA LYS A 205 28.64 -14.63 12.44
C LYS A 205 27.23 -15.15 12.13
N LYS A 206 26.49 -14.50 11.22
CA LYS A 206 25.13 -14.91 10.83
C LYS A 206 25.17 -16.19 10.01
N SER A 207 24.23 -17.11 10.23
CA SER A 207 24.15 -18.38 9.48
C SER A 207 23.98 -18.19 7.97
N ILE A 208 24.45 -19.16 7.17
CA ILE A 208 24.28 -19.18 5.70
C ILE A 208 22.80 -19.06 5.32
N LYS A 209 21.89 -19.71 6.05
CA LYS A 209 20.45 -19.66 5.75
C LYS A 209 19.86 -18.26 5.91
N MET A 210 20.34 -17.47 6.88
CA MET A 210 19.91 -16.08 7.05
C MET A 210 20.47 -15.18 5.95
N ASN A 211 21.76 -15.33 5.61
CA ASN A 211 22.38 -14.54 4.53
C ASN A 211 21.83 -14.93 3.15
N GLY A 212 21.42 -16.19 2.95
CA GLY A 212 20.79 -16.67 1.71
C GLY A 212 19.47 -15.96 1.39
N LYS A 213 18.77 -15.41 2.39
CA LYS A 213 17.56 -14.59 2.15
C LYS A 213 17.88 -13.20 1.61
N LEU A 214 19.12 -12.74 1.71
CA LEU A 214 19.56 -11.42 1.24
C LEU A 214 19.97 -11.44 -0.23
N VAL A 215 20.17 -12.62 -0.81
CA VAL A 215 20.64 -12.77 -2.20
C VAL A 215 19.52 -13.32 -3.09
N SER A 216 19.48 -12.88 -4.34
CA SER A 216 18.47 -13.31 -5.31
C SER A 216 18.63 -14.79 -5.65
N ALA A 217 17.58 -15.59 -5.47
CA ALA A 217 17.57 -17.01 -5.84
C ALA A 217 17.75 -17.24 -7.36
N THR A 218 17.56 -16.20 -8.18
CA THR A 218 17.83 -16.27 -9.63
C THR A 218 19.32 -16.42 -9.91
N ASP A 219 20.16 -15.70 -9.17
CA ASP A 219 21.59 -15.58 -9.46
C ASP A 219 22.46 -16.41 -8.52
N TYR A 220 21.94 -16.74 -7.34
CA TYR A 220 22.66 -17.48 -6.33
C TYR A 220 22.02 -18.83 -6.07
N PHE A 221 22.86 -19.84 -5.87
CA PHE A 221 22.40 -21.17 -5.52
C PHE A 221 23.16 -21.72 -4.32
N GLN A 222 22.42 -22.23 -3.34
CA GLN A 222 23.00 -22.94 -2.20
C GLN A 222 23.34 -24.38 -2.61
N ILE A 223 24.59 -24.60 -2.98
CA ILE A 223 25.06 -25.90 -3.48
C ILE A 223 25.14 -26.97 -2.37
N ASN A 224 25.42 -26.55 -1.14
CA ASN A 224 25.46 -27.41 0.06
C ASN A 224 25.28 -26.58 1.35
N ALA A 225 25.36 -27.22 2.52
CA ALA A 225 25.20 -26.55 3.80
C ALA A 225 26.28 -25.48 4.11
N PHE A 226 27.38 -25.48 3.35
CA PHE A 226 28.56 -24.65 3.59
C PHE A 226 28.79 -23.58 2.52
N CYS A 227 28.04 -23.57 1.42
CA CYS A 227 28.37 -22.70 0.29
C CYS A 227 27.14 -22.24 -0.49
N ILE A 228 27.10 -20.94 -0.77
CA ILE A 228 26.21 -20.29 -1.74
C ILE A 228 27.11 -19.64 -2.81
N LEU A 229 26.84 -19.94 -4.08
CA LEU A 229 27.63 -19.43 -5.21
C LEU A 229 26.78 -18.60 -6.14
N HIS A 230 27.35 -17.50 -6.64
CA HIS A 230 26.80 -16.78 -7.78
C HIS A 230 26.99 -17.59 -9.07
N ARG A 231 25.96 -17.61 -9.93
CA ARG A 231 25.92 -18.41 -11.17
C ARG A 231 27.07 -18.08 -12.12
N ALA A 232 27.44 -16.81 -12.23
CA ALA A 232 28.54 -16.37 -13.08
C ALA A 232 29.90 -16.97 -12.69
N LEU A 233 30.07 -17.49 -11.47
CA LEU A 233 31.30 -18.20 -11.10
C LEU A 233 31.40 -19.60 -11.70
N ILE A 234 30.28 -20.22 -12.08
CA ILE A 234 30.26 -21.61 -12.51
C ILE A 234 30.58 -21.67 -14.00
N PHE A 235 31.77 -22.19 -14.32
CA PHE A 235 32.19 -22.44 -15.70
C PHE A 235 31.52 -23.70 -16.25
N GLN A 236 31.58 -24.79 -15.49
CA GLN A 236 31.06 -26.09 -15.92
C GLN A 236 30.57 -26.90 -14.71
N ALA A 237 29.56 -27.73 -14.93
CA ALA A 237 29.02 -28.66 -13.95
C ALA A 237 29.25 -30.11 -14.44
N VAL A 238 30.03 -30.88 -13.70
CA VAL A 238 30.41 -32.26 -14.06
C VAL A 238 29.73 -33.24 -13.11
N PRO A 239 28.91 -34.19 -13.59
CA PRO A 239 28.32 -35.20 -12.73
C PRO A 239 29.43 -36.11 -12.18
N ILE A 240 29.34 -36.41 -10.89
CA ILE A 240 30.24 -37.34 -10.19
C ILE A 240 29.41 -38.45 -9.51
N PRO A 241 30.03 -39.57 -9.07
CA PRO A 241 29.32 -40.64 -8.39
C PRO A 241 28.47 -40.17 -7.20
N SER A 242 27.49 -41.00 -6.82
CA SER A 242 26.53 -40.71 -5.74
C SER A 242 25.57 -39.53 -6.04
N ARG A 243 25.22 -39.32 -7.32
CA ARG A 243 24.28 -38.25 -7.74
C ARG A 243 24.69 -36.85 -7.28
N ARG A 244 26.00 -36.61 -7.19
CA ARG A 244 26.57 -35.29 -6.86
C ARG A 244 27.08 -34.61 -8.13
N ILE A 245 27.30 -33.31 -8.06
CA ILE A 245 27.80 -32.53 -9.20
C ILE A 245 29.01 -31.75 -8.71
N ARG A 246 30.14 -31.90 -9.39
CA ARG A 246 31.35 -31.10 -9.16
C ARG A 246 31.29 -29.86 -10.06
N LEU A 247 31.47 -28.69 -9.47
CA LEU A 247 31.50 -27.41 -10.16
C LEU A 247 32.94 -27.03 -10.49
N ILE A 248 33.18 -26.70 -11.75
CA ILE A 248 34.40 -26.06 -12.21
C ILE A 248 34.14 -24.55 -12.15
N ILE A 249 34.93 -23.85 -11.33
CA ILE A 249 34.76 -22.43 -11.04
C ILE A 249 35.71 -21.60 -11.92
N ARG A 250 35.23 -20.47 -12.43
CA ARG A 250 36.00 -19.52 -13.25
C ARG A 250 37.16 -18.91 -12.46
N HIS A 251 38.21 -18.50 -13.17
CA HIS A 251 39.27 -17.67 -12.60
C HIS A 251 38.76 -16.24 -12.37
N PRO A 252 39.25 -15.51 -11.36
CA PRO A 252 40.26 -15.92 -10.39
C PRO A 252 39.69 -16.70 -9.20
N PHE A 253 38.37 -16.87 -9.07
CA PHE A 253 37.75 -17.43 -7.85
C PHE A 253 37.98 -18.93 -7.62
N ASN A 254 38.54 -19.63 -8.59
CA ASN A 254 38.77 -21.06 -8.50
C ASN A 254 39.62 -21.45 -7.29
N HIS A 255 40.64 -20.69 -6.89
CA HIS A 255 41.48 -21.02 -5.73
C HIS A 255 40.81 -20.76 -4.38
N LEU A 256 39.78 -19.92 -4.34
CA LEU A 256 39.15 -19.44 -3.10
C LEU A 256 38.12 -20.42 -2.51
N VAL A 257 37.81 -21.48 -3.24
CA VAL A 257 36.77 -22.44 -2.88
C VAL A 257 37.41 -23.81 -2.70
N HIS A 258 37.35 -24.37 -1.48
CA HIS A 258 37.86 -25.72 -1.22
C HIS A 258 37.10 -26.78 -2.04
N GLU A 259 37.73 -27.93 -2.30
CA GLU A 259 37.14 -29.09 -3.00
C GLU A 259 35.70 -29.39 -2.55
N ARG A 260 35.45 -29.43 -1.24
CA ARG A 260 34.11 -29.68 -0.66
C ARG A 260 33.09 -28.59 -0.99
N GLN A 261 33.53 -27.36 -1.11
CA GLN A 261 32.70 -26.20 -1.44
C GLN A 261 32.47 -26.06 -2.95
N ARG A 262 33.02 -26.97 -3.78
CA ARG A 262 32.72 -27.07 -5.22
C ARG A 262 31.76 -28.21 -5.55
N ILE A 263 31.23 -28.90 -4.54
CA ILE A 263 30.36 -30.05 -4.75
C ILE A 263 28.92 -29.67 -4.39
N VAL A 264 28.03 -29.77 -5.38
CA VAL A 264 26.59 -29.76 -5.15
C VAL A 264 26.20 -31.04 -4.44
N SER A 265 25.62 -30.88 -3.25
CA SER A 265 25.16 -32.00 -2.43
C SER A 265 24.08 -32.81 -3.16
N GLN A 266 23.98 -34.10 -2.83
CA GLN A 266 22.98 -35.00 -3.42
C GLN A 266 21.56 -34.43 -3.28
N ALA A 267 21.23 -33.90 -2.09
CA ALA A 267 19.93 -33.29 -1.79
C ALA A 267 19.62 -32.04 -2.63
N LYS A 268 20.64 -31.38 -3.19
CA LYS A 268 20.48 -30.18 -4.03
C LYS A 268 20.72 -30.41 -5.51
N SER A 269 21.11 -31.62 -5.90
CA SER A 269 21.45 -31.94 -7.29
C SER A 269 20.28 -31.82 -8.26
N GLY A 270 19.05 -32.20 -7.84
CA GLY A 270 17.83 -32.05 -8.62
C GLY A 270 17.50 -30.58 -8.87
N ASP A 271 17.37 -29.79 -7.79
CA ASP A 271 17.15 -28.35 -7.84
C ASP A 271 18.21 -27.63 -8.68
N PHE A 272 19.48 -28.03 -8.56
CA PHE A 272 20.58 -27.41 -9.29
C PHE A 272 20.48 -27.62 -10.80
N LYS A 273 20.07 -28.82 -11.25
CA LYS A 273 19.90 -29.12 -12.68
C LYS A 273 18.76 -28.33 -13.33
N ILE A 274 17.74 -27.99 -12.56
CA ILE A 274 16.64 -27.13 -13.03
C ILE A 274 17.11 -25.67 -13.09
N TRP A 275 17.99 -25.29 -12.17
CA TRP A 275 18.47 -23.92 -12.02
C TRP A 275 19.60 -23.54 -13.00
N PHE A 276 20.59 -24.40 -13.23
CA PHE A 276 21.80 -24.17 -14.03
C PHE A 276 21.66 -24.73 -15.45
#